data_AF-A0A395NK80-F1
#
_entry.id   AF-A0A395NK80-F1
#
_cell.length_a   1.000
_cell.length_b   1.000
_cell.length_c   1.000
_cell.angle_alpha   90.00
_cell.angle_beta   90.00
_cell.angle_gamma   90.00
#
_symmetry.space_group_name_H-M   'P 1'
#
loop_
_entity.id
_entity.type
_entity.pdbx_description
1 polymer ?
#
loop_
_entity_poly.entity_id
_entity_poly.type
_entity_poly.pdbx_seq_one_letter_code
_entity_poly.pdbx_strand_id
1 'polypeptide(L)'
;MGSDVPVNGKAGSSAIASGDDMGATKKDAGYEETQSDFRKSPNAFPNLSDGISILLHVNETLLPGFDRKHIRCVAQSNSPGLRVEAQAAGAALLMMKLSVQIGHLWYPFAIVAVPMERIKVPPTANVLNTSDTVTMQTMFTIPNTLSTPSPFLDPTFDSGVVVLSPNGSRYLKSEPDMERTAPKSVVRPMALQVVRITIAAKVSDLLIGYPPPFWRQILRQQPSVQTIATDIRTLFTSMNKDDQVSFWLSFPIHPGWESDWRVFLGDKKDEVSPEQPLTDKGVFQSHLLPFPGSEWAPAASDLQEYGMAATGSPTAYLMFVNLNGIGEILPGIGARVKVHLNVGQGYHLLPRQSLTTLQIRKLAGELQLAIKKAESEAQNAIADAQARLDKTRKKKANGKEITDQEAIVEQMRVELRIKSTAKILSPFIHKISDETKGKHPNEAKCAQRWADALRAAVQFGTRNDEDEEIHIKRLANWIQCQGVALRRPKPADDGEPYMGHRLNLPYSVRADAALFYIEVPKQPNWPHGFKRPPMEIDIPKRPLPTDLQLFLANAFKKRDDVKLARIEDSSDAQSIEEACFGIYAMNLGDPNSVAGAWWNSVLETK
;
A
#
# COMPACT_ATOMS: atom_id res chain seq x y z
N MET A 1 -9.17 -77.93 -40.94
CA MET A 1 -10.13 -78.99 -40.53
C MET A 1 -9.56 -79.65 -39.29
N GLY A 2 -10.28 -79.62 -38.17
CA GLY A 2 -9.85 -80.09 -36.83
C GLY A 2 -8.65 -79.31 -36.21
N SER A 3 -8.35 -79.35 -34.90
CA SER A 3 -9.15 -79.72 -33.70
C SER A 3 -8.28 -79.64 -32.41
N ASP A 4 -8.75 -79.26 -31.21
CA ASP A 4 -9.94 -78.49 -30.78
C ASP A 4 -9.86 -78.09 -29.28
N VAL A 5 -10.42 -76.92 -28.91
CA VAL A 5 -10.99 -76.54 -27.57
C VAL A 5 -10.04 -76.35 -26.33
N PRO A 6 -10.36 -75.48 -25.32
CA PRO A 6 -9.39 -74.91 -24.36
C PRO A 6 -9.70 -75.08 -22.84
N VAL A 7 -8.81 -74.60 -21.96
CA VAL A 7 -9.02 -74.33 -20.51
C VAL A 7 -8.16 -73.09 -20.14
N ASN A 8 -8.60 -71.91 -19.69
CA ASN A 8 -9.47 -71.47 -18.58
C ASN A 8 -8.76 -71.41 -17.19
N GLY A 9 -8.94 -70.35 -16.40
CA GLY A 9 -8.51 -70.30 -14.97
C GLY A 9 -7.86 -69.00 -14.46
N LYS A 10 -8.50 -68.32 -13.50
CA LYS A 10 -7.99 -67.16 -12.73
C LYS A 10 -7.36 -67.61 -11.40
N ALA A 11 -6.29 -66.95 -10.96
CA ALA A 11 -5.96 -66.57 -9.56
C ALA A 11 -4.62 -65.80 -9.57
N GLY A 12 -4.26 -64.92 -8.63
CA GLY A 12 -4.96 -64.48 -7.43
C GLY A 12 -4.01 -64.27 -6.23
N SER A 13 -3.50 -63.03 -6.08
CA SER A 13 -2.95 -62.39 -4.87
C SER A 13 -1.96 -63.12 -3.93
N SER A 14 -0.77 -62.52 -3.75
CA SER A 14 0.07 -62.60 -2.54
C SER A 14 1.05 -61.41 -2.58
N ALA A 15 0.79 -60.28 -1.91
CA ALA A 15 0.95 -60.05 -0.47
C ALA A 15 2.42 -60.18 -0.01
N ILE A 16 3.20 -59.12 -0.19
CA ILE A 16 4.45 -58.88 0.56
C ILE A 16 4.22 -57.65 1.43
N ALA A 17 4.34 -57.81 2.75
CA ALA A 17 4.33 -56.72 3.71
C ALA A 17 5.78 -56.39 4.10
N SER A 18 6.16 -55.14 3.90
CA SER A 18 7.35 -54.53 4.50
C SER A 18 6.99 -53.07 4.71
N GLY A 19 6.63 -52.71 5.94
CA GLY A 19 6.45 -51.31 6.30
C GLY A 19 7.81 -50.68 6.51
N ASP A 20 7.98 -49.45 6.04
CA ASP A 20 8.96 -48.53 6.59
C ASP A 20 8.37 -47.11 6.62
N ASP A 21 8.67 -46.42 7.71
CA ASP A 21 8.09 -45.15 8.13
C ASP A 21 8.90 -43.97 7.58
N MET A 22 8.23 -42.99 6.96
CA MET A 22 8.78 -41.65 6.78
C MET A 22 7.68 -40.59 6.72
N GLY A 23 7.50 -39.89 7.85
CA GLY A 23 6.65 -38.70 7.94
C GLY A 23 7.17 -37.54 7.08
N ALA A 24 6.37 -37.11 6.11
CA ALA A 24 6.66 -35.93 5.30
C ALA A 24 6.28 -34.64 6.05
N THR A 25 7.28 -33.84 6.43
CA THR A 25 7.07 -32.48 6.93
C THR A 25 6.55 -31.58 5.81
N LYS A 26 5.33 -31.04 5.96
CA LYS A 26 4.86 -29.92 5.16
C LYS A 26 5.77 -28.71 5.40
N LYS A 27 6.34 -28.15 4.34
CA LYS A 27 6.92 -26.79 4.34
C LYS A 27 5.87 -25.79 3.90
N ASP A 28 5.76 -24.69 4.63
CA ASP A 28 4.83 -23.60 4.32
C ASP A 28 5.28 -22.81 3.08
N ALA A 29 4.57 -22.98 1.98
CA ALA A 29 4.88 -22.33 0.71
C ALA A 29 4.42 -20.85 0.63
N GLY A 30 3.61 -20.37 1.57
CA GLY A 30 3.02 -19.03 1.52
C GLY A 30 3.90 -17.88 1.99
N TYR A 31 5.11 -18.15 2.50
CA TYR A 31 5.92 -17.15 3.23
C TYR A 31 7.20 -16.68 2.50
N GLU A 32 7.61 -17.37 1.42
CA GLU A 32 8.71 -16.87 0.57
C GLU A 32 8.25 -15.70 -0.33
N GLU A 33 6.94 -15.58 -0.61
CA GLU A 33 6.38 -14.60 -1.52
C GLU A 33 6.51 -13.16 -0.99
N THR A 34 6.20 -12.91 0.29
CA THR A 34 6.37 -11.61 0.95
C THR A 34 7.83 -11.19 1.12
N GLN A 35 8.77 -12.13 1.34
CA GLN A 35 10.20 -11.82 1.27
C GLN A 35 10.65 -11.50 -0.16
N SER A 36 10.01 -12.11 -1.16
CA SER A 36 10.32 -11.86 -2.56
C SER A 36 9.94 -10.44 -2.96
N ASP A 37 8.79 -9.92 -2.54
CA ASP A 37 8.28 -8.62 -2.99
C ASP A 37 9.05 -7.45 -2.36
N PHE A 38 9.45 -7.58 -1.09
CA PHE A 38 10.35 -6.62 -0.42
C PHE A 38 11.74 -6.55 -1.10
N ARG A 39 12.19 -7.64 -1.73
CA ARG A 39 13.45 -7.69 -2.52
C ARG A 39 13.27 -7.27 -3.98
N LYS A 40 12.08 -7.45 -4.57
CA LYS A 40 11.77 -7.12 -5.97
C LYS A 40 11.58 -5.61 -6.19
N SER A 41 11.09 -4.86 -5.20
CA SER A 41 10.90 -3.41 -5.31
C SER A 41 11.38 -2.61 -4.08
N PRO A 42 12.70 -2.54 -3.82
CA PRO A 42 13.28 -1.74 -2.73
C PRO A 42 13.17 -0.21 -2.93
N ASN A 43 12.33 0.26 -3.86
CA ASN A 43 12.00 1.67 -4.07
C ASN A 43 10.60 2.03 -3.54
N ALA A 44 9.75 1.05 -3.23
CA ALA A 44 8.37 1.24 -2.77
C ALA A 44 8.27 1.13 -1.24
N PHE A 45 8.99 1.98 -0.51
CA PHE A 45 8.75 2.15 0.92
C PHE A 45 7.49 3.01 1.13
N PRO A 46 6.60 2.67 2.07
CA PRO A 46 5.45 3.51 2.37
C PRO A 46 5.89 4.89 2.87
N ASN A 47 5.13 5.92 2.51
CA ASN A 47 5.23 7.22 3.17
C ASN A 47 4.80 7.04 4.63
N LEU A 48 5.79 6.89 5.51
CA LEU A 48 5.60 6.84 6.96
C LEU A 48 4.94 8.15 7.42
N SER A 49 3.93 8.03 8.27
CA SER A 49 3.35 9.18 8.99
C SER A 49 4.36 9.73 10.00
N ASP A 50 3.97 10.73 10.80
CA ASP A 50 4.83 11.31 11.84
C ASP A 50 5.22 10.26 12.89
N GLY A 51 6.35 9.60 12.65
CA GLY A 51 6.93 8.60 13.54
C GLY A 51 7.57 9.24 14.76
N ILE A 52 7.64 8.49 15.86
CA ILE A 52 8.26 8.97 17.11
C ILE A 52 9.76 9.08 16.88
N SER A 53 10.30 10.28 17.08
CA SER A 53 11.74 10.53 17.04
C SER A 53 12.41 9.86 18.25
N ILE A 54 13.37 8.97 18.00
CA ILE A 54 14.04 8.16 19.02
C ILE A 54 15.58 8.30 18.95
N LEU A 55 16.23 8.13 20.10
CA LEU A 55 17.63 7.68 20.11
C LEU A 55 17.65 6.17 19.97
N LEU A 56 18.48 5.68 19.06
CA LEU A 56 18.63 4.25 18.76
C LEU A 56 20.02 3.78 19.20
N HIS A 57 20.05 2.79 20.09
CA HIS A 57 21.24 2.02 20.42
C HIS A 57 21.17 0.66 19.73
N VAL A 58 22.32 0.15 19.32
CA VAL A 58 22.50 -1.19 18.75
C VAL A 58 23.59 -1.89 19.55
N ASN A 59 23.29 -3.05 20.12
CA ASN A 59 24.15 -3.78 21.05
C ASN A 59 24.68 -2.84 22.16
N GLU A 60 23.74 -2.22 22.86
CA GLU A 60 23.94 -1.26 23.98
C GLU A 60 24.69 0.04 23.60
N THR A 61 25.17 0.16 22.35
CA THR A 61 25.96 1.27 21.87
C THR A 61 25.08 2.27 21.10
N LEU A 62 25.09 3.54 21.48
CA LEU A 62 24.35 4.60 20.77
C LEU A 62 24.87 4.72 19.32
N LEU A 63 23.96 4.78 18.34
CA LEU A 63 24.36 4.95 16.94
C LEU A 63 25.15 6.25 16.69
N PRO A 64 26.12 6.23 15.75
CA PRO A 64 26.94 7.39 15.45
C PRO A 64 26.16 8.49 14.73
N GLY A 65 26.60 9.74 14.92
CA GLY A 65 26.08 10.88 14.17
C GLY A 65 24.93 11.67 14.83
N PHE A 66 24.38 11.21 15.96
CA PHE A 66 23.46 12.05 16.73
C PHE A 66 24.19 13.28 17.30
N ASP A 67 23.65 14.47 17.07
CA ASP A 67 24.18 15.70 17.68
C ASP A 67 23.99 15.73 19.20
N ARG A 68 24.91 16.37 19.92
CA ARG A 68 24.89 16.46 21.39
C ARG A 68 23.60 17.10 21.92
N LYS A 69 23.02 18.10 21.26
CA LYS A 69 21.73 18.68 21.66
C LYS A 69 20.55 17.76 21.34
N HIS A 70 20.63 16.95 20.27
CA HIS A 70 19.63 15.90 20.00
C HIS A 70 19.65 14.80 21.07
N ILE A 71 20.84 14.34 21.46
CA ILE A 71 21.04 13.41 22.57
C ILE A 71 20.50 14.01 23.87
N ARG A 72 20.85 15.27 24.17
CA ARG A 72 20.41 15.99 25.38
C ARG A 72 18.89 16.17 25.44
N CYS A 73 18.24 16.40 24.31
CA CYS A 73 16.78 16.49 24.18
C CYS A 73 16.11 15.12 23.95
N VAL A 74 16.84 14.00 24.11
CA VAL A 74 16.32 12.62 23.93
C VAL A 74 15.54 12.48 22.60
N ALA A 75 16.18 12.88 21.52
CA ALA A 75 15.67 12.92 20.14
C ALA A 75 14.57 13.95 19.81
N GLN A 76 14.18 14.85 20.73
CA GLN A 76 13.21 15.93 20.44
C GLN A 76 13.79 17.18 19.75
N SER A 77 15.11 17.28 19.50
CA SER A 77 15.66 18.47 18.82
C SER A 77 15.67 18.32 17.29
N ASN A 78 15.49 19.44 16.58
CA ASN A 78 15.80 19.54 15.15
C ASN A 78 17.28 19.89 14.90
N SER A 79 18.20 19.34 15.70
CA SER A 79 19.64 19.49 15.46
C SER A 79 20.07 18.79 14.16
N PRO A 80 21.18 19.22 13.50
CA PRO A 80 21.79 18.47 12.42
C PRO A 80 22.36 17.12 12.88
N GLY A 81 22.68 16.25 11.92
CA GLY A 81 23.24 14.92 12.17
C GLY A 81 22.28 13.79 11.82
N LEU A 82 22.34 12.70 12.58
CA LEU A 82 21.40 11.57 12.52
C LEU A 82 20.08 11.92 13.23
N ARG A 83 18.96 11.51 12.63
CA ARG A 83 17.63 11.40 13.24
C ARG A 83 17.08 10.02 12.94
N VAL A 84 16.44 9.38 13.91
CA VAL A 84 15.79 8.08 13.75
C VAL A 84 14.33 8.22 14.14
N GLU A 85 13.44 7.86 13.24
CA GLU A 85 12.00 7.86 13.48
C GLU A 85 11.50 6.41 13.53
N ALA A 86 10.83 6.04 14.61
CA ALA A 86 10.25 4.72 14.78
C ALA A 86 8.71 4.78 14.66
N GLN A 87 8.14 3.79 13.98
CA GLN A 87 6.70 3.65 13.76
C GLN A 87 6.29 2.18 13.80
N ALA A 88 5.14 1.90 14.41
CA ALA A 88 4.42 0.65 14.19
C ALA A 88 3.75 0.65 12.81
N ALA A 89 4.16 -0.27 11.94
CA ALA A 89 3.58 -0.49 10.61
C ALA A 89 2.63 -1.70 10.67
N GLY A 90 1.42 -1.47 11.15
CA GLY A 90 0.44 -2.51 11.46
C GLY A 90 0.86 -3.38 12.66
N ALA A 91 0.09 -4.44 12.92
CA ALA A 91 0.15 -5.22 14.16
C ALA A 91 1.45 -6.06 14.37
N ALA A 92 2.39 -6.08 13.43
CA ALA A 92 3.50 -7.05 13.44
C ALA A 92 4.86 -6.52 12.93
N LEU A 93 5.00 -5.23 12.59
CA LEU A 93 6.25 -4.70 12.02
C LEU A 93 6.66 -3.37 12.68
N LEU A 94 7.81 -3.34 13.34
CA LEU A 94 8.44 -2.10 13.77
C LEU A 94 9.32 -1.57 12.64
N MET A 95 9.06 -0.36 12.15
CA MET A 95 9.90 0.32 11.17
C MET A 95 10.69 1.45 11.82
N MET A 96 12.00 1.50 11.56
CA MET A 96 12.91 2.56 11.97
C MET A 96 13.52 3.21 10.73
N LYS A 97 13.19 4.48 10.47
CA LYS A 97 13.71 5.29 9.35
C LYS A 97 14.88 6.13 9.85
N LEU A 98 16.07 5.85 9.32
CA LEU A 98 17.30 6.57 9.65
C LEU A 98 17.53 7.65 8.59
N SER A 99 17.56 8.90 9.03
CA SER A 99 17.67 10.09 8.20
C SER A 99 18.85 10.96 8.62
N VAL A 100 19.42 11.69 7.66
CA VAL A 100 20.46 12.70 7.89
C VAL A 100 20.06 14.03 7.32
N GLN A 101 20.41 15.12 8.00
CA GLN A 101 20.12 16.47 7.51
C GLN A 101 21.15 16.89 6.44
N ILE A 102 20.66 17.31 5.27
CA ILE A 102 21.45 17.92 4.20
C ILE A 102 20.80 19.27 3.88
N GLY A 103 21.49 20.37 4.22
CA GLY A 103 20.90 21.71 4.20
C GLY A 103 19.77 21.82 5.23
N HIS A 104 18.56 22.14 4.78
CA HIS A 104 17.36 22.23 5.63
C HIS A 104 16.46 20.99 5.56
N LEU A 105 16.80 19.99 4.73
CA LEU A 105 15.96 18.81 4.47
C LEU A 105 16.55 17.55 5.11
N TRP A 106 15.66 16.65 5.52
CA TRP A 106 16.00 15.33 6.04
C TRP A 106 15.91 14.29 4.95
N TYR A 107 17.00 13.55 4.70
CA TYR A 107 17.05 12.51 3.68
C TYR A 107 17.19 11.13 4.33
N PRO A 108 16.27 10.18 4.08
CA PRO A 108 16.40 8.81 4.56
C PRO A 108 17.50 8.08 3.80
N PHE A 109 18.43 7.45 4.53
CA PHE A 109 19.56 6.70 3.97
C PHE A 109 19.54 5.21 4.33
N ALA A 110 18.83 4.84 5.39
CA ALA A 110 18.58 3.45 5.75
C ALA A 110 17.19 3.31 6.39
N ILE A 111 16.56 2.16 6.17
CA ILE A 111 15.31 1.76 6.82
C ILE A 111 15.57 0.37 7.42
N VAL A 112 15.39 0.24 8.73
CA VAL A 112 15.49 -1.03 9.45
C VAL A 112 14.10 -1.42 9.88
N ALA A 113 13.57 -2.53 9.37
CA ALA A 113 12.30 -3.08 9.80
C ALA A 113 12.51 -4.40 10.55
N VAL A 114 11.84 -4.53 11.69
CA VAL A 114 11.92 -5.67 12.60
C VAL A 114 10.55 -6.37 12.62
N PRO A 115 10.41 -7.55 12.00
CA PRO A 115 9.18 -8.33 12.04
C PRO A 115 8.97 -8.89 13.45
N MET A 116 8.05 -8.29 14.19
CA MET A 116 7.82 -8.57 15.61
C MET A 116 7.30 -10.00 15.83
N GLU A 117 6.56 -10.53 14.84
CA GLU A 117 6.12 -11.93 14.78
C GLU A 117 7.27 -12.97 14.80
N ARG A 118 8.50 -12.58 14.43
CA ARG A 118 9.68 -13.47 14.45
C ARG A 118 10.47 -13.39 15.75
N ILE A 119 10.17 -12.40 16.61
CA ILE A 119 10.95 -12.15 17.82
C ILE A 119 10.54 -13.15 18.91
N LYS A 120 11.50 -13.98 19.33
CA LYS A 120 11.28 -15.00 20.37
C LYS A 120 11.16 -14.43 21.79
N VAL A 121 11.74 -13.26 22.05
CA VAL A 121 11.76 -12.60 23.36
C VAL A 121 10.90 -11.34 23.27
N PRO A 122 9.76 -11.27 23.97
CA PRO A 122 8.89 -10.09 23.93
C PRO A 122 9.67 -8.79 24.24
N PRO A 123 9.42 -7.71 23.49
CA PRO A 123 9.92 -6.38 23.83
C PRO A 123 9.63 -6.00 25.28
N THR A 124 10.58 -5.33 25.93
CA THR A 124 10.42 -4.83 27.30
C THR A 124 10.54 -3.31 27.35
N ALA A 125 9.58 -2.64 27.97
CA ALA A 125 9.66 -1.21 28.25
C ALA A 125 10.08 -0.96 29.70
N ASN A 126 10.96 0.01 29.90
CA ASN A 126 11.38 0.50 31.21
C ASN A 126 11.27 2.03 31.23
N VAL A 127 10.63 2.58 32.25
CA VAL A 127 10.66 4.03 32.51
C VAL A 127 11.84 4.33 33.42
N LEU A 128 12.83 5.05 32.90
CA LEU A 128 14.07 5.39 33.58
C LEU A 128 14.01 6.82 34.09
N ASN A 129 14.32 7.03 35.38
CA ASN A 129 14.42 8.37 35.96
C ASN A 129 15.80 8.96 35.65
N THR A 130 15.86 10.19 35.13
CA THR A 130 17.14 10.84 34.76
C THR A 130 17.94 11.35 35.96
N SER A 131 17.42 11.16 37.19
CA SER A 131 18.18 11.29 38.43
C SER A 131 19.14 10.11 38.68
N ASP A 132 18.93 8.95 38.06
CA ASP A 132 19.85 7.80 38.16
C ASP A 132 21.09 8.06 37.31
N THR A 133 22.13 8.60 37.95
CA THR A 133 23.38 8.98 37.29
C THR A 133 24.11 7.78 36.69
N VAL A 134 24.00 6.57 37.26
CA VAL A 134 24.72 5.39 36.76
C VAL A 134 24.05 4.88 35.49
N THR A 135 22.72 4.74 35.49
CA THR A 135 21.97 4.35 34.29
C THR A 135 22.10 5.40 33.18
N MET A 136 22.02 6.70 33.51
CA MET A 136 22.20 7.76 32.54
C MET A 136 23.64 7.81 31.98
N GLN A 137 24.67 7.55 32.80
CA GLN A 137 26.05 7.46 32.31
C GLN A 137 26.22 6.32 31.30
N THR A 138 25.68 5.13 31.60
CA THR A 138 25.73 3.99 30.67
C THR A 138 25.00 4.29 29.36
N MET A 139 23.80 4.86 29.44
CA MET A 139 22.91 5.08 28.29
C MET A 139 23.31 6.29 27.41
N PHE A 140 23.95 7.30 27.98
CA PHE A 140 24.31 8.56 27.31
C PHE A 140 25.83 8.84 27.27
N THR A 141 26.66 7.79 27.42
CA THR A 141 28.08 7.85 27.06
C THR A 141 28.20 7.88 25.54
N ILE A 142 28.85 8.93 25.01
CA ILE A 142 29.24 8.95 23.60
C ILE A 142 30.56 8.16 23.45
N PRO A 143 30.63 7.13 22.58
CA PRO A 143 31.88 6.44 22.26
C PRO A 143 32.99 7.42 21.84
N ASN A 144 34.20 7.25 22.38
CA ASN A 144 35.33 8.15 22.09
C ASN A 144 35.71 8.18 20.59
N THR A 145 35.41 7.10 19.85
CA THR A 145 35.57 7.02 18.39
C THR A 145 34.72 8.01 17.59
N LEU A 146 33.69 8.60 18.22
CA LEU A 146 32.73 9.50 17.58
C LEU A 146 32.99 10.98 17.91
N SER A 147 34.07 11.27 18.65
CA SER A 147 34.50 12.64 18.97
C SER A 147 35.38 13.24 17.86
N THR A 148 34.98 13.09 16.59
CA THR A 148 35.52 13.96 15.53
C THR A 148 35.07 15.40 15.80
N PRO A 149 35.98 16.39 15.87
CA PRO A 149 35.60 17.78 16.09
C PRO A 149 34.74 18.25 14.91
N SER A 150 33.45 18.51 15.18
CA SER A 150 32.54 19.00 14.15
C SER A 150 32.99 20.38 13.66
N PRO A 151 33.20 20.59 12.35
CA PRO A 151 33.58 21.89 11.80
C PRO A 151 32.45 22.95 11.89
N PHE A 152 31.28 22.58 12.42
CA PHE A 152 30.13 23.47 12.63
C PHE A 152 30.08 24.12 14.03
N LEU A 153 31.07 23.88 14.90
CA LEU A 153 31.14 24.53 16.20
C LEU A 153 31.78 25.92 16.09
N ASP A 154 30.93 26.94 16.01
CA ASP A 154 31.27 28.32 16.33
C ASP A 154 31.89 28.38 17.75
N PRO A 155 33.13 28.90 17.92
CA PRO A 155 33.83 28.88 19.20
C PRO A 155 33.24 29.82 20.27
N THR A 156 32.13 30.50 20.00
CA THR A 156 31.47 31.43 20.94
C THR A 156 30.53 30.78 21.95
N PHE A 157 30.18 29.48 21.81
CA PHE A 157 29.36 28.79 22.82
C PHE A 157 30.19 28.17 23.95
N ASP A 158 30.07 28.80 25.12
CA ASP A 158 30.88 28.63 26.32
C ASP A 158 30.83 27.22 26.98
N SER A 159 31.84 26.95 27.81
CA SER A 159 32.25 25.63 28.30
C SER A 159 31.31 25.03 29.36
N GLY A 160 30.24 24.39 28.90
CA GLY A 160 29.30 23.62 29.73
C GLY A 160 29.68 22.17 30.06
N VAL A 161 30.96 21.79 30.01
CA VAL A 161 31.41 20.42 30.33
C VAL A 161 31.56 20.25 31.85
N VAL A 162 30.51 19.77 32.51
CA VAL A 162 30.60 19.37 33.93
C VAL A 162 31.34 18.04 34.02
N VAL A 163 32.65 18.10 34.25
CA VAL A 163 33.46 16.93 34.61
C VAL A 163 33.11 16.51 36.04
N LEU A 164 32.32 15.44 36.17
CA LEU A 164 32.05 14.82 37.47
C LEU A 164 33.20 13.88 37.85
N SER A 165 34.07 14.33 38.75
CA SER A 165 34.87 13.43 39.57
C SER A 165 33.96 12.76 40.61
N PRO A 166 34.12 11.47 40.96
CA PRO A 166 33.28 10.80 41.95
C PRO A 166 33.30 11.45 43.34
N ASN A 167 34.38 12.15 43.70
CA ASN A 167 34.52 12.87 44.95
C ASN A 167 34.65 14.38 44.69
N GLY A 168 33.69 15.16 45.20
CA GLY A 168 33.55 16.59 44.92
C GLY A 168 34.51 17.50 45.69
N SER A 169 35.80 17.50 45.35
CA SER A 169 36.76 18.49 45.86
C SER A 169 37.58 19.14 44.73
N ARG A 170 37.56 20.47 44.64
CA ARG A 170 38.48 21.24 43.79
C ARG A 170 39.86 21.30 44.45
N TYR A 171 40.85 20.61 43.88
CA TYR A 171 42.26 20.93 44.13
C TYR A 171 43.04 20.97 42.81
N LEU A 172 43.69 22.10 42.57
CA LEU A 172 44.75 22.24 41.58
C LEU A 172 46.07 21.80 42.22
N LYS A 173 46.52 20.58 41.92
CA LYS A 173 47.94 20.22 42.01
C LYS A 173 48.31 19.33 40.83
N SER A 174 49.46 19.63 40.24
CA SER A 174 50.04 18.92 39.10
C SER A 174 50.84 17.72 39.57
N GLU A 175 50.44 16.52 39.13
CA GLU A 175 51.28 15.32 39.11
C GLU A 175 51.45 14.82 37.67
N PRO A 176 52.58 14.19 37.33
CA PRO A 176 52.90 13.78 35.97
C PRO A 176 52.42 12.36 35.61
N ASP A 177 52.18 12.13 34.32
CA ASP A 177 52.24 10.85 33.62
C ASP A 177 51.54 9.63 34.25
N MET A 178 50.25 9.76 34.56
CA MET A 178 49.32 8.65 34.36
C MET A 178 48.72 8.72 32.95
N GLU A 179 48.54 7.56 32.31
CA GLU A 179 47.82 7.42 31.04
C GLU A 179 46.44 8.08 31.13
N ARG A 180 46.31 9.27 30.53
CA ARG A 180 45.03 10.00 30.46
C ARG A 180 44.06 9.25 29.55
N THR A 181 43.36 8.28 30.09
CA THR A 181 42.09 7.80 29.53
C THR A 181 41.19 9.03 29.36
N ALA A 182 40.97 9.42 28.10
CA ALA A 182 40.21 10.63 27.79
C ALA A 182 38.83 10.55 28.46
N PRO A 183 38.41 11.57 29.24
CA PRO A 183 37.21 11.49 30.04
C PRO A 183 36.01 11.26 29.12
N LYS A 184 35.32 10.13 29.31
CA LYS A 184 34.11 9.77 28.54
C LYS A 184 33.12 10.91 28.62
N SER A 185 32.76 11.50 27.47
CA SER A 185 31.80 12.59 27.45
C SER A 185 30.38 12.05 27.64
N VAL A 186 29.84 12.23 28.84
CA VAL A 186 28.47 11.86 29.20
C VAL A 186 27.55 13.05 28.94
N VAL A 187 26.45 12.84 28.21
CA VAL A 187 25.42 13.86 28.00
C VAL A 187 24.30 13.67 29.02
N ARG A 188 24.00 14.70 29.82
CA ARG A 188 22.85 14.66 30.73
C ARG A 188 21.55 15.00 29.98
N PRO A 189 20.55 14.10 29.90
CA PRO A 189 19.28 14.41 29.25
C PRO A 189 18.50 15.52 30.00
N MET A 190 17.67 16.25 29.26
CA MET A 190 16.79 17.32 29.79
C MET A 190 15.43 16.81 30.26
N ALA A 191 14.99 15.64 29.80
CA ALA A 191 13.76 15.01 30.27
C ALA A 191 13.89 14.57 31.74
N LEU A 192 12.80 14.56 32.50
CA LEU A 192 12.78 14.01 33.87
C LEU A 192 12.75 12.47 33.85
N GLN A 193 12.12 11.89 32.83
CA GLN A 193 12.02 10.45 32.62
C GLN A 193 12.20 10.12 31.13
N VAL A 194 12.84 8.98 30.87
CA VAL A 194 13.08 8.43 29.53
C VAL A 194 12.47 7.04 29.47
N VAL A 195 11.65 6.78 28.47
CA VAL A 195 11.20 5.43 28.14
C VAL A 195 12.31 4.75 27.35
N ARG A 196 12.70 3.54 27.77
CA ARG A 196 13.60 2.66 27.03
C ARG A 196 12.86 1.38 26.67
N ILE A 197 12.66 1.14 25.38
CA ILE A 197 12.14 -0.13 24.86
C ILE A 197 13.32 -0.95 24.34
N THR A 198 13.47 -2.16 24.88
CA THR A 198 14.52 -3.11 24.52
C THR A 198 13.93 -4.25 23.69
N ILE A 199 14.49 -4.47 22.51
CA ILE A 199 14.05 -5.44 21.50
C ILE A 199 15.26 -6.29 21.11
N ALA A 200 15.14 -7.62 21.10
CA ALA A 200 16.27 -8.50 20.80
C ALA A 200 15.90 -9.51 19.70
N ALA A 201 16.39 -9.27 18.48
CA ALA A 201 16.08 -10.04 17.28
C ALA A 201 17.32 -10.75 16.73
N LYS A 202 17.16 -11.76 15.86
CA LYS A 202 18.29 -12.26 15.07
C LYS A 202 18.56 -11.32 13.89
N VAL A 203 19.82 -11.20 13.51
CA VAL A 203 20.23 -10.42 12.33
C VAL A 203 19.59 -10.98 11.05
N SER A 204 19.39 -12.30 10.96
CA SER A 204 18.66 -12.97 9.87
C SER A 204 17.21 -12.52 9.69
N ASP A 205 16.57 -12.05 10.75
CA ASP A 205 15.15 -11.69 10.75
C ASP A 205 14.92 -10.22 10.39
N LEU A 206 15.99 -9.40 10.36
CA LEU A 206 15.92 -7.98 10.02
C LEU A 206 15.75 -7.76 8.51
N LEU A 207 14.92 -6.77 8.16
CA LEU A 207 14.81 -6.24 6.81
C LEU A 207 15.48 -4.87 6.77
N ILE A 208 16.66 -4.78 6.15
CA ILE A 208 17.42 -3.53 6.05
C ILE A 208 17.45 -3.03 4.61
N GLY A 209 16.82 -1.89 4.37
CA GLY A 209 16.75 -1.21 3.08
C GLY A 209 17.67 0.00 3.00
N TYR A 210 18.30 0.20 1.85
CA TYR A 210 19.18 1.35 1.57
C TYR A 210 18.64 2.12 0.34
N PRO A 211 17.87 3.21 0.52
CA PRO A 211 17.23 3.94 -0.58
C PRO A 211 18.22 4.36 -1.69
N PRO A 212 18.10 3.82 -2.92
CA PRO A 212 19.05 4.10 -3.99
C PRO A 212 19.27 5.58 -4.35
N PRO A 213 18.27 6.49 -4.29
CA PRO A 213 18.48 7.90 -4.60
C PRO A 213 19.54 8.58 -3.72
N PHE A 214 19.54 8.28 -2.41
CA PHE A 214 20.54 8.79 -1.47
C PHE A 214 21.93 8.24 -1.79
N TRP A 215 22.05 6.91 -1.91
CA TRP A 215 23.34 6.25 -2.09
C TRP A 215 24.01 6.51 -3.44
N ARG A 216 23.26 6.85 -4.49
CA ARG A 216 23.83 7.37 -5.76
C ARG A 216 24.51 8.73 -5.60
N GLN A 217 24.12 9.51 -4.59
CA GLN A 217 24.59 10.88 -4.38
C GLN A 217 25.57 11.01 -3.20
N ILE A 218 25.83 9.94 -2.44
CA ILE A 218 26.59 10.02 -1.18
C ILE A 218 27.97 10.66 -1.34
N LEU A 219 28.71 10.32 -2.40
CA LEU A 219 30.03 10.89 -2.69
C LEU A 219 30.03 12.40 -2.98
N ARG A 220 28.86 13.01 -3.20
CA ARG A 220 28.67 14.46 -3.38
C ARG A 220 28.22 15.18 -2.10
N GLN A 221 27.96 14.44 -1.02
CA GLN A 221 27.52 15.00 0.26
C GLN A 221 28.70 15.47 1.11
N GLN A 222 28.43 16.22 2.17
CA GLN A 222 29.46 16.66 3.13
C GLN A 222 30.14 15.43 3.79
N PRO A 223 31.45 15.50 4.11
CA PRO A 223 32.17 14.37 4.71
C PRO A 223 31.52 13.80 5.98
N SER A 224 30.94 14.65 6.84
CA SER A 224 30.18 14.22 8.01
C SER A 224 28.97 13.33 7.66
N VAL A 225 28.19 13.73 6.66
CA VAL A 225 27.03 12.96 6.16
C VAL A 225 27.49 11.63 5.53
N GLN A 226 28.62 11.65 4.82
CA GLN A 226 29.23 10.42 4.28
C GLN A 226 29.59 9.47 5.42
N THR A 227 30.40 9.91 6.39
CA THR A 227 30.85 9.12 7.55
C THR A 227 29.67 8.51 8.31
N ILE A 228 28.66 9.30 8.70
CA ILE A 228 27.49 8.81 9.44
C ILE A 228 26.79 7.68 8.66
N ALA A 229 26.52 7.90 7.37
CA ALA A 229 25.83 6.89 6.55
C ALA A 229 26.69 5.64 6.31
N THR A 230 28.00 5.79 6.06
CA THR A 230 28.91 4.66 5.82
C THR A 230 29.15 3.84 7.08
N ASP A 231 29.28 4.47 8.24
CA ASP A 231 29.57 3.79 9.50
C ASP A 231 28.36 2.95 9.94
N ILE A 232 27.16 3.53 9.86
CA ILE A 232 25.90 2.83 10.17
C ILE A 232 25.64 1.70 9.17
N ARG A 233 25.90 1.92 7.88
CA ARG A 233 25.81 0.85 6.88
C ARG A 233 26.82 -0.26 7.18
N THR A 234 28.07 0.09 7.46
CA THR A 234 29.14 -0.86 7.79
C THR A 234 28.76 -1.70 9.00
N LEU A 235 28.31 -1.06 10.09
CA LEU A 235 27.79 -1.70 11.30
C LEU A 235 26.74 -2.76 10.99
N PHE A 236 25.70 -2.43 10.21
CA PHE A 236 24.66 -3.41 9.87
C PHE A 236 25.13 -4.49 8.89
N THR A 237 26.05 -4.18 7.96
CA THR A 237 26.57 -5.17 7.01
C THR A 237 27.65 -6.10 7.57
N SER A 238 28.30 -5.75 8.68
CA SER A 238 29.32 -6.58 9.32
C SER A 238 28.78 -7.55 10.36
N MET A 239 27.51 -7.41 10.76
CA MET A 239 26.84 -8.36 11.65
C MET A 239 26.69 -9.73 11.01
N ASN A 240 27.05 -10.79 11.75
CA ASN A 240 26.77 -12.16 11.34
C ASN A 240 25.26 -12.43 11.42
N LYS A 241 24.70 -13.14 10.43
CA LYS A 241 23.26 -13.38 10.32
C LYS A 241 22.69 -14.23 11.45
N ASP A 242 23.50 -15.12 12.01
CA ASP A 242 23.09 -16.03 13.08
C ASP A 242 23.14 -15.39 14.48
N ASP A 243 23.81 -14.24 14.61
CA ASP A 243 23.95 -13.51 15.87
C ASP A 243 22.62 -12.84 16.27
N GLN A 244 22.48 -12.63 17.59
CA GLN A 244 21.41 -11.82 18.15
C GLN A 244 21.87 -10.36 18.24
N VAL A 245 21.00 -9.43 17.87
CA VAL A 245 21.21 -7.98 17.96
C VAL A 245 20.15 -7.37 18.86
N SER A 246 20.58 -6.53 19.80
CA SER A 246 19.68 -5.79 20.69
C SER A 246 19.53 -4.34 20.22
N PHE A 247 18.28 -3.89 20.08
CA PHE A 247 17.94 -2.50 19.85
C PHE A 247 17.41 -1.90 21.15
N TRP A 248 17.93 -0.73 21.55
CA TRP A 248 17.28 0.10 22.56
C TRP A 248 16.72 1.35 21.90
N LEU A 249 15.41 1.54 22.01
CA LEU A 249 14.69 2.69 21.49
C LEU A 249 14.40 3.61 22.68
N SER A 250 14.87 4.85 22.61
CA SER A 250 14.86 5.76 23.75
C SER A 250 14.23 7.10 23.39
N PHE A 251 13.20 7.49 24.13
CA PHE A 251 12.45 8.72 23.93
C PHE A 251 11.93 9.26 25.28
N PRO A 252 11.64 10.56 25.43
CA PRO A 252 11.14 11.10 26.68
C PRO A 252 9.70 10.65 26.91
N ILE A 253 9.32 10.47 28.18
CA ILE A 253 7.96 10.08 28.51
C ILE A 253 6.95 11.15 28.05
N HIS A 254 5.82 10.71 27.50
CA HIS A 254 4.67 11.56 27.18
C HIS A 254 3.37 10.81 27.52
N PRO A 255 2.26 11.52 27.78
CA PRO A 255 0.95 10.86 27.95
C PRO A 255 0.62 9.99 26.73
N GLY A 256 0.10 8.78 26.95
CA GLY A 256 -0.31 7.86 25.89
C GLY A 256 0.78 6.95 25.31
N TRP A 257 2.06 7.09 25.68
CA TRP A 257 3.15 6.31 25.08
C TRP A 257 2.93 4.77 25.16
N GLU A 258 2.31 4.28 26.22
CA GLU A 258 2.01 2.84 26.37
C GLU A 258 1.02 2.33 25.32
N SER A 259 0.10 3.19 24.85
CA SER A 259 -0.84 2.87 23.78
C SER A 259 -0.14 2.83 22.42
N ASP A 260 0.73 3.79 22.14
CA ASP A 260 1.47 3.88 20.86
C ASP A 260 2.42 2.69 20.64
N TRP A 261 2.85 2.05 21.74
CA TRP A 261 3.75 0.88 21.73
C TRP A 261 3.06 -0.43 22.16
N ARG A 262 1.75 -0.42 22.43
CA ARG A 262 0.99 -1.56 22.98
C ARG A 262 1.12 -2.83 22.13
N VAL A 263 1.05 -2.64 20.80
CA VAL A 263 1.23 -3.66 19.75
C VAL A 263 2.46 -4.55 20.01
N PHE A 264 3.52 -3.96 20.55
CA PHE A 264 4.83 -4.61 20.69
C PHE A 264 5.14 -5.05 22.12
N LEU A 265 4.62 -4.32 23.12
CA LEU A 265 4.84 -4.65 24.52
C LEU A 265 3.92 -5.78 25.01
N GLY A 266 2.81 -6.00 24.30
CA GLY A 266 1.77 -6.95 24.67
C GLY A 266 0.95 -6.45 25.84
N ASP A 267 -0.36 -6.65 25.80
CA ASP A 267 -1.17 -6.44 27.00
C ASP A 267 -0.72 -7.43 28.08
N LYS A 268 -0.17 -6.91 29.18
CA LYS A 268 -0.26 -7.60 30.47
C LYS A 268 -1.74 -7.74 30.76
N LYS A 269 -2.31 -8.89 30.39
CA LYS A 269 -3.72 -9.22 30.67
C LYS A 269 -3.97 -9.20 32.17
N ASP A 270 -4.43 -8.07 32.66
CA ASP A 270 -5.54 -8.11 33.61
C ASP A 270 -6.71 -8.73 32.86
N GLU A 271 -7.13 -9.92 33.28
CA GLU A 271 -8.27 -10.60 32.67
C GLU A 271 -9.57 -9.80 32.89
N VAL A 272 -10.58 -10.11 32.06
CA VAL A 272 -11.94 -9.57 32.10
C VAL A 272 -12.13 -8.18 31.47
N SER A 273 -12.26 -8.17 30.15
CA SER A 273 -13.30 -7.38 29.47
C SER A 273 -14.05 -8.33 28.52
N PRO A 274 -15.40 -8.31 28.50
CA PRO A 274 -16.18 -9.37 27.85
C PRO A 274 -16.03 -9.35 26.33
N GLU A 275 -16.02 -10.54 25.74
CA GLU A 275 -15.91 -10.77 24.30
C GLU A 275 -16.97 -9.98 23.53
N GLN A 276 -16.53 -8.93 22.81
CA GLN A 276 -17.25 -8.55 21.60
C GLN A 276 -16.96 -9.63 20.55
N PRO A 277 -17.98 -10.14 19.84
CA PRO A 277 -17.76 -11.16 18.82
C PRO A 277 -16.78 -10.62 17.78
N LEU A 278 -15.77 -11.42 17.42
CA LEU A 278 -14.87 -11.10 16.31
C LEU A 278 -15.70 -10.98 15.03
N THR A 279 -16.05 -9.75 14.67
CA THR A 279 -16.58 -9.41 13.35
C THR A 279 -15.56 -9.79 12.30
N ASP A 280 -16.03 -10.34 11.16
CA ASP A 280 -15.18 -10.73 10.04
C ASP A 280 -14.13 -9.63 9.74
N LYS A 281 -12.86 -10.04 9.64
CA LYS A 281 -11.71 -9.14 9.57
C LYS A 281 -11.93 -8.04 8.52
N GLY A 282 -12.02 -6.79 8.99
CA GLY A 282 -12.18 -5.62 8.12
C GLY A 282 -13.61 -5.13 7.90
N VAL A 283 -14.63 -5.67 8.60
CA VAL A 283 -15.98 -5.10 8.62
C VAL A 283 -16.14 -4.12 9.79
N PHE A 284 -16.58 -2.90 9.49
CA PHE A 284 -16.61 -1.77 10.40
C PHE A 284 -18.01 -1.15 10.51
N GLN A 285 -18.35 -0.60 11.68
CA GLN A 285 -19.51 0.28 11.83
C GLN A 285 -19.19 1.67 11.28
N SER A 286 -20.03 2.16 10.37
CA SER A 286 -19.86 3.45 9.73
C SER A 286 -21.13 4.31 9.70
N HIS A 287 -20.94 5.63 9.58
CA HIS A 287 -21.98 6.58 9.23
C HIS A 287 -21.60 7.35 7.97
N LEU A 288 -22.61 7.69 7.17
CA LEU A 288 -22.46 8.34 5.88
C LEU A 288 -23.20 9.68 5.90
N LEU A 289 -22.49 10.74 5.55
CA LEU A 289 -23.05 12.07 5.29
C LEU A 289 -22.81 12.42 3.81
N PRO A 290 -23.80 12.94 3.07
CA PRO A 290 -23.59 13.46 1.72
C PRO A 290 -22.43 14.47 1.71
N PHE A 291 -21.50 14.35 0.76
CA PHE A 291 -20.47 15.37 0.61
C PHE A 291 -21.13 16.64 0.01
N PRO A 292 -21.01 17.81 0.65
CA PRO A 292 -21.68 19.04 0.20
C PRO A 292 -21.25 19.43 -1.21
N GLY A 293 -22.20 19.77 -2.08
CA GLY A 293 -21.91 20.13 -3.47
C GLY A 293 -21.52 18.96 -4.37
N SER A 294 -21.55 17.72 -3.87
CA SER A 294 -21.35 16.52 -4.69
C SER A 294 -22.61 16.06 -5.42
N GLU A 295 -23.73 16.76 -5.28
CA GLU A 295 -24.96 16.41 -6.00
C GLU A 295 -24.73 16.40 -7.51
N TRP A 296 -25.25 15.37 -8.19
CA TRP A 296 -25.30 15.39 -9.66
C TRP A 296 -26.33 16.45 -10.07
N ALA A 297 -25.85 17.67 -10.28
CA ALA A 297 -26.64 18.83 -10.64
C ALA A 297 -27.05 18.77 -12.12
N PRO A 298 -28.31 19.11 -12.48
CA PRO A 298 -28.76 19.10 -13.87
C PRO A 298 -27.97 20.04 -14.77
N ALA A 299 -27.46 19.50 -15.89
CA ALA A 299 -26.78 20.21 -16.95
C ALA A 299 -27.45 19.95 -18.30
N ALA A 300 -27.42 20.95 -19.19
CA ALA A 300 -28.02 20.83 -20.53
C ALA A 300 -27.37 19.71 -21.38
N SER A 301 -26.13 19.32 -21.10
CA SER A 301 -25.43 18.24 -21.77
C SER A 301 -25.72 16.85 -21.20
N ASP A 302 -26.44 16.71 -20.07
CA ASP A 302 -26.63 15.40 -19.40
C ASP A 302 -27.27 14.35 -20.33
N LEU A 303 -28.30 14.73 -21.08
CA LEU A 303 -28.96 13.85 -22.04
C LEU A 303 -28.03 13.43 -23.19
N GLN A 304 -27.04 14.25 -23.56
CA GLN A 304 -26.07 13.91 -24.60
C GLN A 304 -24.92 13.06 -24.06
N GLU A 305 -24.44 13.39 -22.86
CA GLU A 305 -23.28 12.77 -22.24
C GLU A 305 -23.62 11.46 -21.54
N TYR A 306 -24.71 11.43 -20.77
CA TYR A 306 -25.17 10.27 -20.00
C TYR A 306 -26.42 9.62 -20.61
N GLY A 307 -27.16 10.26 -21.52
CA GLY A 307 -28.39 9.66 -22.07
C GLY A 307 -29.61 9.76 -21.15
N MET A 308 -29.46 10.41 -19.99
CA MET A 308 -30.49 10.67 -18.99
C MET A 308 -30.21 12.03 -18.33
N ALA A 309 -31.21 12.64 -17.71
CA ALA A 309 -31.01 13.85 -16.89
C ALA A 309 -30.39 13.49 -15.54
N ALA A 310 -29.64 14.41 -14.94
CA ALA A 310 -29.13 14.24 -13.57
C ALA A 310 -30.25 14.11 -12.53
N THR A 311 -29.97 13.35 -11.46
CA THR A 311 -30.97 13.00 -10.44
C THR A 311 -30.96 13.90 -9.20
N GLY A 312 -30.00 14.82 -9.06
CA GLY A 312 -29.83 15.59 -7.81
C GLY A 312 -29.48 14.72 -6.60
N SER A 313 -28.94 13.52 -6.83
CA SER A 313 -28.42 12.63 -5.79
C SER A 313 -26.93 12.91 -5.52
N PRO A 314 -26.46 12.78 -4.27
CA PRO A 314 -25.04 12.92 -3.94
C PRO A 314 -24.18 11.93 -4.73
N THR A 315 -23.05 12.37 -5.25
CA THR A 315 -22.08 11.52 -5.97
C THR A 315 -20.86 11.16 -5.13
N ALA A 316 -20.73 11.74 -3.94
CA ALA A 316 -19.76 11.37 -2.93
C ALA A 316 -20.34 11.50 -1.51
N TYR A 317 -19.70 10.81 -0.56
CA TYR A 317 -20.06 10.79 0.85
C TYR A 317 -18.82 10.94 1.73
N LEU A 318 -18.98 11.63 2.86
CA LEU A 318 -18.08 11.49 4.00
C LEU A 318 -18.51 10.26 4.79
N MET A 319 -17.60 9.30 4.95
CA MET A 319 -17.78 8.12 5.78
C MET A 319 -16.97 8.24 7.07
N PHE A 320 -17.65 8.14 8.20
CA PHE A 320 -17.04 8.07 9.52
C PHE A 320 -17.06 6.63 10.02
N VAL A 321 -15.95 6.14 10.52
CA VAL A 321 -15.77 4.77 11.04
C VAL A 321 -15.34 4.82 12.49
N ASN A 322 -16.00 4.07 13.37
CA ASN A 322 -15.63 3.99 14.79
C ASN A 322 -14.28 3.24 14.94
N LEU A 323 -13.36 3.74 15.78
CA LEU A 323 -12.03 3.16 16.00
C LEU A 323 -11.88 2.33 17.28
N ASN A 324 -12.93 2.23 18.10
CA ASN A 324 -12.90 1.53 19.38
C ASN A 324 -12.37 0.08 19.24
N GLY A 325 -11.09 -0.12 19.58
CA GLY A 325 -10.40 -1.42 19.57
C GLY A 325 -9.81 -1.89 18.23
N ILE A 326 -9.80 -1.06 17.18
CA ILE A 326 -9.53 -1.50 15.79
C ILE A 326 -8.67 -0.56 14.93
N GLY A 327 -8.10 0.51 15.51
CA GLY A 327 -7.37 1.55 14.77
C GLY A 327 -6.19 1.06 13.91
N GLU A 328 -5.54 -0.04 14.30
CA GLU A 328 -4.38 -0.64 13.62
C GLU A 328 -4.69 -1.32 12.28
N ILE A 329 -5.97 -1.62 12.01
CA ILE A 329 -6.41 -2.39 10.84
C ILE A 329 -6.71 -1.46 9.64
N LEU A 330 -6.87 -0.16 9.87
CA LEU A 330 -7.25 0.79 8.81
C LEU A 330 -6.03 1.30 8.01
N PRO A 331 -6.16 1.43 6.67
CA PRO A 331 -5.13 2.03 5.80
C PRO A 331 -4.67 3.41 6.29
N GLY A 332 -3.44 3.82 5.97
CA GLY A 332 -2.88 5.11 6.39
C GLY A 332 -3.68 6.34 5.90
N ILE A 333 -3.46 7.51 6.50
CA ILE A 333 -4.05 8.77 5.99
C ILE A 333 -3.56 9.02 4.55
N GLY A 334 -4.48 9.45 3.69
CA GLY A 334 -4.26 9.60 2.25
C GLY A 334 -4.40 8.30 1.44
N ALA A 335 -4.28 7.12 2.07
CA ALA A 335 -4.35 5.84 1.37
C ALA A 335 -5.68 5.69 0.62
N ARG A 336 -5.58 5.17 -0.62
CA ARG A 336 -6.73 4.92 -1.49
C ARG A 336 -7.40 3.62 -1.07
N VAL A 337 -8.71 3.66 -0.87
CA VAL A 337 -9.50 2.52 -0.35
C VAL A 337 -10.58 2.08 -1.31
N LYS A 338 -10.91 0.80 -1.25
CA LYS A 338 -12.15 0.21 -1.76
C LYS A 338 -13.04 -0.06 -0.56
N VAL A 339 -14.25 0.47 -0.57
CA VAL A 339 -15.22 0.30 0.51
C VAL A 339 -16.45 -0.41 -0.02
N HIS A 340 -16.76 -1.58 0.53
CA HIS A 340 -18.02 -2.27 0.29
C HIS A 340 -18.99 -1.88 1.41
N LEU A 341 -20.10 -1.24 1.05
CA LEU A 341 -21.11 -0.78 2.00
C LEU A 341 -22.37 -1.65 1.92
N ASN A 342 -22.87 -2.07 3.08
CA ASN A 342 -24.20 -2.68 3.20
C ASN A 342 -25.29 -1.60 3.13
N VAL A 343 -25.49 -1.06 1.93
CA VAL A 343 -26.54 -0.09 1.56
C VAL A 343 -27.15 -0.48 0.22
N GLY A 344 -28.43 -0.17 0.01
CA GLY A 344 -29.10 -0.46 -1.25
C GLY A 344 -28.44 0.27 -2.42
N GLN A 345 -28.11 -0.48 -3.48
CA GLN A 345 -27.55 0.05 -4.72
C GLN A 345 -28.54 -0.14 -5.88
N GLY A 346 -29.09 0.96 -6.37
CA GLY A 346 -30.02 1.00 -7.51
C GLY A 346 -29.32 1.29 -8.84
N TYR A 347 -29.82 0.66 -9.90
CA TYR A 347 -29.41 0.93 -11.28
C TYR A 347 -30.45 1.80 -11.99
N HIS A 348 -29.99 2.88 -12.61
CA HIS A 348 -30.78 3.70 -13.52
C HIS A 348 -31.29 2.90 -14.72
N LEU A 349 -32.45 3.30 -15.23
CA LEU A 349 -32.98 2.80 -16.49
C LEU A 349 -32.03 3.15 -17.64
N LEU A 350 -31.67 2.14 -18.44
CA LEU A 350 -30.80 2.34 -19.60
C LEU A 350 -31.42 3.32 -20.59
N PRO A 351 -30.62 4.21 -21.20
CA PRO A 351 -31.14 5.20 -22.13
C PRO A 351 -31.66 4.49 -23.38
N ARG A 352 -32.85 4.90 -23.84
CA ARG A 352 -33.48 4.36 -25.06
C ARG A 352 -32.97 5.03 -26.34
N GLN A 353 -32.11 6.03 -26.20
CA GLN A 353 -31.57 6.83 -27.30
C GLN A 353 -30.50 6.04 -28.05
N SER A 354 -30.57 6.04 -29.38
CA SER A 354 -29.49 5.55 -30.23
C SER A 354 -28.28 6.47 -30.13
N LEU A 355 -27.08 5.89 -30.13
CA LEU A 355 -25.84 6.67 -30.21
C LEU A 355 -25.82 7.58 -31.44
N THR A 356 -25.40 8.82 -31.25
CA THR A 356 -25.14 9.76 -32.35
C THR A 356 -23.95 9.30 -33.19
N THR A 357 -23.89 9.73 -34.46
CA THR A 357 -22.74 9.45 -35.35
C THR A 357 -21.40 9.87 -34.73
N LEU A 358 -21.38 10.96 -33.97
CA LEU A 358 -20.20 11.44 -33.27
C LEU A 358 -19.77 10.50 -32.14
N GLN A 359 -20.71 9.99 -31.33
CA GLN A 359 -20.42 9.00 -30.28
C GLN A 359 -19.93 7.67 -30.86
N ILE A 360 -20.56 7.19 -31.94
CA ILE A 360 -20.12 5.96 -32.64
C ILE A 360 -18.69 6.13 -33.17
N ARG A 361 -18.37 7.28 -33.77
CA ARG A 361 -17.03 7.59 -34.29
C ARG A 361 -15.99 7.73 -33.18
N LYS A 362 -16.32 8.39 -32.07
CA LYS A 362 -15.44 8.48 -30.89
C LYS A 362 -15.14 7.09 -30.33
N LEU A 363 -16.18 6.27 -30.15
CA LEU A 363 -16.06 4.90 -29.66
C LEU A 363 -15.23 4.01 -30.59
N ALA A 364 -15.36 4.19 -31.91
CA ALA A 364 -14.53 3.52 -32.90
C ALA A 364 -13.04 3.91 -32.80
N GLY A 365 -12.73 5.18 -32.48
CA GLY A 365 -11.37 5.64 -32.21
C GLY A 365 -10.78 5.06 -30.92
N GLU A 366 -11.55 5.08 -29.83
CA GLU A 366 -11.16 4.42 -28.56
C GLU A 366 -10.90 2.91 -28.77
N LEU A 367 -11.77 2.25 -29.54
CA LEU A 367 -11.64 0.84 -29.89
C LEU A 367 -10.41 0.58 -30.77
N GLN A 368 -10.13 1.42 -31.76
CA GLN A 368 -8.91 1.33 -32.57
C GLN A 368 -7.65 1.43 -31.69
N LEU A 369 -7.58 2.39 -30.77
CA LEU A 369 -6.44 2.58 -29.88
C LEU A 369 -6.23 1.35 -28.98
N ALA A 370 -7.32 0.80 -28.43
CA ALA A 370 -7.27 -0.43 -27.65
C ALA A 370 -6.77 -1.64 -28.47
N ILE A 371 -7.23 -1.78 -29.71
CA ILE A 371 -6.78 -2.84 -30.63
C ILE A 371 -5.29 -2.65 -30.95
N LYS A 372 -4.85 -1.46 -31.38
CA LYS A 372 -3.42 -1.16 -31.66
C LYS A 372 -2.53 -1.46 -30.44
N LYS A 373 -2.97 -1.12 -29.23
CA LYS A 373 -2.26 -1.45 -27.99
C LYS A 373 -2.13 -2.96 -27.80
N ALA A 374 -3.22 -3.71 -27.91
CA ALA A 374 -3.21 -5.17 -27.78
C ALA A 374 -2.42 -5.88 -28.88
N GLU A 375 -2.40 -5.34 -30.09
CA GLU A 375 -1.57 -5.84 -31.20
C GLU A 375 -0.08 -5.59 -30.94
N SER A 376 0.29 -4.42 -30.39
CA SER A 376 1.65 -4.10 -29.96
C SER A 376 2.12 -5.00 -28.79
N GLU A 377 1.28 -5.20 -27.77
CA GLU A 377 1.55 -6.12 -26.66
C GLU A 377 1.73 -7.57 -27.15
N ALA A 378 0.89 -8.03 -28.08
CA ALA A 378 1.05 -9.34 -28.70
C ALA A 378 2.35 -9.43 -29.52
N GLN A 379 2.70 -8.39 -30.30
CA GLN A 379 3.92 -8.35 -31.10
C GLN A 379 5.18 -8.38 -30.23
N ASN A 380 5.18 -7.68 -29.08
CA ASN A 380 6.27 -7.72 -28.11
C ASN A 380 6.43 -9.12 -27.50
N ALA A 381 5.32 -9.77 -27.11
CA ALA A 381 5.34 -11.15 -26.62
C ALA A 381 5.84 -12.17 -27.67
N ILE A 382 5.49 -11.97 -28.94
CA ILE A 382 6.01 -12.76 -30.07
C ILE A 382 7.51 -12.52 -30.27
N ALA A 383 7.98 -11.28 -30.16
CA ALA A 383 9.40 -10.94 -30.24
C ALA A 383 10.21 -11.58 -29.10
N ASP A 384 9.70 -11.56 -27.87
CA ASP A 384 10.29 -12.26 -26.73
C ASP A 384 10.34 -13.78 -26.95
N ALA A 385 9.27 -14.38 -27.48
CA ALA A 385 9.23 -15.81 -27.80
C ALA A 385 10.23 -16.19 -28.91
N GLN A 386 10.39 -15.33 -29.93
CA GLN A 386 11.39 -15.47 -30.99
C GLN A 386 12.82 -15.34 -30.44
N ALA A 387 13.08 -14.37 -29.55
CA ALA A 387 14.38 -14.20 -28.90
C ALA A 387 14.76 -15.42 -28.04
N ARG A 388 13.77 -16.07 -27.39
CA ARG A 388 13.96 -17.36 -26.69
C ARG A 388 14.31 -18.48 -27.67
N LEU A 389 13.58 -18.61 -28.78
CA LEU A 389 13.89 -19.59 -29.84
C LEU A 389 15.31 -19.43 -30.39
N ASP A 390 15.72 -18.20 -30.70
CA ASP A 390 17.06 -17.94 -31.25
C ASP A 390 18.17 -18.20 -30.22
N LYS A 391 17.90 -17.99 -28.92
CA LYS A 391 18.79 -18.39 -27.82
C LYS A 391 18.90 -19.92 -27.70
N THR A 392 17.80 -20.65 -27.88
CA THR A 392 17.77 -22.12 -27.88
C THR A 392 18.55 -22.70 -29.06
N ARG A 393 18.35 -22.15 -30.27
CA ARG A 393 19.15 -22.49 -31.47
C ARG A 393 20.65 -22.24 -31.26
N LYS A 394 21.04 -21.07 -30.73
CA LYS A 394 22.45 -20.72 -30.43
C LYS A 394 23.11 -21.66 -29.42
N LYS A 395 22.35 -22.25 -28.49
CA LYS A 395 22.85 -23.23 -27.52
C LYS A 395 23.10 -24.63 -28.09
N LYS A 396 22.78 -24.89 -29.37
CA LYS A 396 22.78 -26.25 -29.97
C LYS A 396 21.90 -27.23 -29.17
N ALA A 397 20.72 -26.76 -28.76
CA ALA A 397 19.69 -27.60 -28.14
C ALA A 397 19.28 -28.77 -29.05
N ASN A 398 18.64 -29.79 -28.45
CA ASN A 398 18.09 -30.91 -29.21
C ASN A 398 17.07 -30.41 -30.25
N GLY A 399 17.07 -30.99 -31.46
CA GLY A 399 16.13 -30.63 -32.52
C GLY A 399 14.67 -30.63 -32.07
N LYS A 400 14.29 -31.55 -31.17
CA LYS A 400 12.94 -31.55 -30.58
C LYS A 400 12.62 -30.26 -29.81
N GLU A 401 13.53 -29.75 -28.99
CA GLU A 401 13.32 -28.51 -28.21
C GLU A 401 13.19 -27.29 -29.13
N ILE A 402 13.89 -27.30 -30.26
CA ILE A 402 13.78 -26.27 -31.31
C ILE A 402 12.40 -26.35 -31.98
N THR A 403 11.94 -27.54 -32.38
CA THR A 403 10.61 -27.74 -32.99
C THR A 403 9.46 -27.39 -32.03
N ASP A 404 9.55 -27.80 -30.77
CA ASP A 404 8.55 -27.48 -29.74
C ASP A 404 8.45 -25.95 -29.55
N GLN A 405 9.60 -25.24 -29.52
CA GLN A 405 9.64 -23.78 -29.40
C GLN A 405 9.22 -23.04 -30.68
N GLU A 406 9.45 -23.61 -31.87
CA GLU A 406 8.93 -23.10 -33.15
C GLU A 406 7.41 -23.18 -33.20
N ALA A 407 6.82 -24.30 -32.77
CA ALA A 407 5.37 -24.47 -32.67
C ALA A 407 4.73 -23.44 -31.72
N ILE A 408 5.37 -23.16 -30.58
CA ILE A 408 4.92 -22.12 -29.63
C ILE A 408 4.93 -20.73 -30.27
N VAL A 409 6.00 -20.35 -30.97
CA VAL A 409 6.09 -19.04 -31.64
C VAL A 409 5.01 -18.89 -32.72
N GLU A 410 4.80 -19.92 -33.54
CA GLU A 410 3.82 -19.86 -34.61
C GLU A 410 2.37 -19.84 -34.08
N GLN A 411 2.07 -20.61 -33.02
CA GLN A 411 0.80 -20.53 -32.33
C GLN A 411 0.56 -19.13 -31.74
N MET A 412 1.57 -18.52 -31.11
CA MET A 412 1.47 -17.18 -30.54
C MET A 412 1.21 -16.11 -31.61
N ARG A 413 1.81 -16.21 -32.80
CA ARG A 413 1.62 -15.24 -33.90
C ARG A 413 0.17 -15.07 -34.30
N VAL A 414 -0.55 -16.18 -34.47
CA VAL A 414 -1.95 -16.17 -34.90
C VAL A 414 -2.88 -15.99 -33.71
N GLU A 415 -2.72 -16.79 -32.65
CA GLU A 415 -3.70 -16.82 -31.57
C GLU A 415 -3.66 -15.60 -30.67
N LEU A 416 -2.48 -15.09 -30.28
CA LEU A 416 -2.39 -14.06 -29.25
C LEU A 416 -3.00 -12.73 -29.74
N ARG A 417 -2.69 -12.34 -30.98
CA ARG A 417 -3.27 -11.14 -31.62
C ARG A 417 -4.79 -11.23 -31.73
N ILE A 418 -5.31 -12.36 -32.23
CA ILE A 418 -6.75 -12.58 -32.41
C ILE A 418 -7.48 -12.64 -31.06
N LYS A 419 -6.96 -13.39 -30.08
CA LYS A 419 -7.58 -13.53 -28.75
C LYS A 419 -7.60 -12.22 -27.97
N SER A 420 -6.53 -11.43 -27.99
CA SER A 420 -6.48 -10.13 -27.32
C SER A 420 -7.45 -9.13 -27.95
N THR A 421 -7.49 -9.06 -29.29
CA THR A 421 -8.46 -8.23 -30.03
C THR A 421 -9.90 -8.69 -29.79
N ALA A 422 -10.17 -10.00 -29.75
CA ALA A 422 -11.49 -10.56 -29.45
C ALA A 422 -11.96 -10.23 -28.02
N LYS A 423 -11.04 -10.20 -27.04
CA LYS A 423 -11.34 -9.76 -25.66
C LYS A 423 -11.85 -8.33 -25.62
N ILE A 424 -11.29 -7.45 -26.45
CA ILE A 424 -11.73 -6.04 -26.57
C ILE A 424 -13.07 -5.94 -27.32
N LEU A 425 -13.30 -6.75 -28.36
CA LEU A 425 -14.51 -6.69 -29.19
C LEU A 425 -15.74 -7.39 -28.57
N SER A 426 -15.55 -8.42 -27.74
CA SER A 426 -16.64 -9.22 -27.15
C SER A 426 -17.74 -8.42 -26.42
N PRO A 427 -17.45 -7.36 -25.64
CA PRO A 427 -18.49 -6.51 -25.03
C PRO A 427 -19.44 -5.86 -26.04
N PHE A 428 -18.95 -5.52 -27.24
CA PHE A 428 -19.71 -4.84 -28.28
C PHE A 428 -20.60 -5.78 -29.12
N ILE A 429 -20.42 -7.09 -29.01
CA ILE A 429 -21.21 -8.07 -29.75
C ILE A 429 -22.54 -8.32 -29.03
N HIS A 430 -23.55 -7.60 -29.49
CA HIS A 430 -24.93 -7.77 -29.05
C HIS A 430 -25.65 -8.85 -29.86
N LYS A 431 -25.58 -8.75 -31.19
CA LYS A 431 -26.24 -9.65 -32.14
C LYS A 431 -25.30 -10.80 -32.49
N ILE A 432 -25.60 -11.99 -31.96
CA ILE A 432 -24.93 -13.23 -32.35
C ILE A 432 -25.28 -13.51 -33.81
N SER A 433 -24.27 -13.77 -34.65
CA SER A 433 -24.47 -14.04 -36.07
C SER A 433 -25.20 -15.37 -36.29
N ASP A 434 -26.01 -15.46 -37.35
CA ASP A 434 -26.77 -16.69 -37.63
C ASP A 434 -25.85 -17.85 -38.03
N GLU A 435 -24.68 -17.56 -38.64
CA GLU A 435 -23.63 -18.54 -38.87
C GLU A 435 -23.09 -19.14 -37.55
N THR A 436 -22.87 -18.31 -36.53
CA THR A 436 -22.42 -18.77 -35.22
C THR A 436 -23.51 -19.53 -34.47
N LYS A 437 -24.78 -19.12 -34.57
CA LYS A 437 -25.92 -19.91 -34.07
C LYS A 437 -25.99 -21.27 -34.77
N GLY A 438 -25.74 -21.33 -36.08
CA GLY A 438 -25.74 -22.58 -36.85
C GLY A 438 -24.57 -23.50 -36.52
N LYS A 439 -23.37 -22.96 -36.26
CA LYS A 439 -22.18 -23.74 -35.89
C LYS A 439 -22.18 -24.19 -34.42
N HIS A 440 -22.74 -23.38 -33.52
CA HIS A 440 -22.68 -23.59 -32.07
C HIS A 440 -24.09 -23.53 -31.40
N PRO A 441 -25.12 -24.23 -31.91
CA PRO A 441 -26.53 -24.01 -31.51
C PRO A 441 -26.80 -24.30 -30.03
N ASN A 442 -26.10 -25.31 -29.48
CA ASN A 442 -26.29 -25.79 -28.11
C ASN A 442 -25.35 -25.12 -27.09
N GLU A 443 -24.42 -24.27 -27.53
CA GLU A 443 -23.48 -23.60 -26.63
C GLU A 443 -24.13 -22.42 -25.89
N ALA A 444 -23.62 -22.12 -24.70
CA ALA A 444 -24.04 -20.94 -23.96
C ALA A 444 -23.78 -19.66 -24.77
N LYS A 445 -24.69 -18.68 -24.67
CA LYS A 445 -24.61 -17.38 -25.38
C LYS A 445 -23.32 -16.58 -25.12
N CYS A 446 -22.51 -16.94 -24.11
CA CYS A 446 -21.18 -16.39 -23.90
C CYS A 446 -20.14 -16.99 -24.86
N ALA A 447 -20.15 -18.30 -25.08
CA ALA A 447 -19.25 -19.00 -25.99
C ALA A 447 -19.56 -18.66 -27.46
N GLN A 448 -20.84 -18.65 -27.85
CA GLN A 448 -21.28 -18.14 -29.15
C GLN A 448 -20.75 -16.71 -29.42
N ARG A 449 -20.91 -15.77 -28.48
CA ARG A 449 -20.37 -14.41 -28.63
C ARG A 449 -18.85 -14.37 -28.68
N TRP A 450 -18.15 -15.30 -28.02
CA TRP A 450 -16.70 -15.42 -28.11
C TRP A 450 -16.26 -15.87 -29.51
N ALA A 451 -16.97 -16.83 -30.12
CA ALA A 451 -16.74 -17.24 -31.50
C ALA A 451 -16.95 -16.08 -32.51
N ASP A 452 -18.01 -15.29 -32.34
CA ASP A 452 -18.19 -14.05 -33.12
C ASP A 452 -17.09 -13.01 -32.84
N ALA A 453 -16.60 -12.90 -31.60
CA ALA A 453 -15.52 -11.98 -31.23
C ALA A 453 -14.17 -12.35 -31.89
N LEU A 454 -13.85 -13.64 -31.97
CA LEU A 454 -12.68 -14.14 -32.69
C LEU A 454 -12.79 -13.82 -34.20
N ARG A 455 -13.99 -13.97 -34.79
CA ARG A 455 -14.22 -13.62 -36.19
C ARG A 455 -14.12 -12.10 -36.43
N ALA A 456 -14.71 -11.29 -35.55
CA ALA A 456 -14.59 -9.84 -35.60
C ALA A 456 -13.11 -9.41 -35.46
N ALA A 457 -12.34 -10.04 -34.59
CA ALA A 457 -10.90 -9.76 -34.43
C ALA A 457 -10.11 -9.97 -35.74
N VAL A 458 -10.41 -11.03 -36.50
CA VAL A 458 -9.81 -11.25 -37.84
C VAL A 458 -10.24 -10.15 -38.84
N GLN A 459 -11.51 -9.73 -38.80
CA GLN A 459 -12.04 -8.73 -39.73
C GLN A 459 -11.54 -7.30 -39.47
N PHE A 460 -11.40 -6.93 -38.19
CA PHE A 460 -11.17 -5.57 -37.71
C PHE A 460 -9.77 -5.29 -37.15
N GLY A 461 -8.86 -6.27 -37.08
CA GLY A 461 -7.44 -6.02 -36.81
C GLY A 461 -6.81 -5.05 -37.82
N THR A 462 -5.71 -4.40 -37.43
CA THR A 462 -5.04 -3.39 -38.27
C THR A 462 -4.47 -4.02 -39.54
N ARG A 463 -4.69 -3.41 -40.71
CA ARG A 463 -4.15 -3.86 -42.00
C ARG A 463 -3.00 -2.95 -42.45
N ASN A 464 -2.07 -3.50 -43.22
CA ASN A 464 -0.83 -2.80 -43.62
C ASN A 464 -1.08 -1.68 -44.65
N ASP A 465 -2.20 -1.73 -45.35
CA ASP A 465 -2.63 -0.83 -46.43
C ASP A 465 -3.71 0.18 -45.98
N GLU A 466 -4.08 0.18 -44.70
CA GLU A 466 -5.24 0.91 -44.19
C GLU A 466 -4.84 2.11 -43.32
N ASP A 467 -5.27 3.30 -43.76
CA ASP A 467 -5.15 4.53 -42.97
C ASP A 467 -6.03 4.52 -41.71
N GLU A 468 -5.63 5.27 -40.68
CA GLU A 468 -6.30 5.32 -39.39
C GLU A 468 -7.78 5.72 -39.50
N GLU A 469 -8.09 6.67 -40.38
CA GLU A 469 -9.46 7.14 -40.65
C GLU A 469 -10.33 6.07 -41.29
N ILE A 470 -9.77 5.27 -42.21
CA ILE A 470 -10.48 4.17 -42.88
C ILE A 470 -10.82 3.08 -41.86
N HIS A 471 -9.87 2.76 -40.98
CA HIS A 471 -10.06 1.77 -39.91
C HIS A 471 -11.09 2.23 -38.87
N ILE A 472 -11.06 3.50 -38.46
CA ILE A 472 -12.11 4.12 -37.60
C ILE A 472 -13.48 4.04 -38.29
N LYS A 473 -13.58 4.40 -39.57
CA LYS A 473 -14.83 4.34 -40.33
C LYS A 473 -15.36 2.91 -40.44
N ARG A 474 -14.49 1.92 -40.64
CA ARG A 474 -14.84 0.49 -40.66
C ARG A 474 -15.37 0.01 -39.31
N LEU A 475 -14.72 0.37 -38.20
CA LEU A 475 -15.16 0.06 -36.84
C LEU A 475 -16.50 0.75 -36.50
N ALA A 476 -16.67 2.02 -36.88
CA ALA A 476 -17.90 2.79 -36.66
C ALA A 476 -19.12 2.13 -37.32
N ASN A 477 -18.99 1.74 -38.59
CA ASN A 477 -20.03 1.01 -39.32
C ASN A 477 -20.41 -0.32 -38.63
N TRP A 478 -19.42 -1.06 -38.12
CA TRP A 478 -19.67 -2.32 -37.42
C TRP A 478 -20.36 -2.12 -36.07
N ILE A 479 -19.93 -1.15 -35.26
CA ILE A 479 -20.58 -0.73 -34.01
C ILE A 479 -22.05 -0.37 -34.26
N GLN A 480 -22.32 0.39 -35.32
CA GLN A 480 -23.67 0.78 -35.72
C GLN A 480 -24.55 -0.45 -36.07
N CYS A 481 -24.00 -1.42 -36.81
CA CYS A 481 -24.70 -2.66 -37.17
C CYS A 481 -25.00 -3.57 -35.95
N GLN A 482 -24.09 -3.65 -34.98
CA GLN A 482 -24.31 -4.42 -33.75
C GLN A 482 -25.53 -3.90 -32.98
N GLY A 483 -25.68 -2.57 -32.90
CA GLY A 483 -26.62 -1.92 -31.99
C GLY A 483 -26.12 -2.08 -30.56
N VAL A 484 -25.47 -1.04 -30.03
CA VAL A 484 -24.80 -1.06 -28.72
C VAL A 484 -25.83 -1.22 -27.60
N ALA A 485 -26.12 -2.47 -27.25
CA ALA A 485 -27.05 -2.83 -26.20
C ALA A 485 -26.37 -3.74 -25.18
N LEU A 486 -26.45 -3.33 -23.91
CA LEU A 486 -25.55 -3.79 -22.88
C LEU A 486 -25.93 -5.15 -22.32
N ARG A 487 -24.92 -5.83 -21.80
CA ARG A 487 -25.12 -6.90 -20.84
C ARG A 487 -25.44 -6.25 -19.49
N ARG A 488 -26.40 -6.82 -18.77
CA ARG A 488 -26.41 -6.76 -17.31
C ARG A 488 -25.37 -7.79 -16.85
N PRO A 489 -24.16 -7.44 -16.39
CA PRO A 489 -23.36 -8.31 -15.54
C PRO A 489 -24.20 -8.84 -14.39
N LYS A 490 -23.75 -9.97 -13.86
CA LYS A 490 -24.19 -10.43 -12.55
C LYS A 490 -23.81 -9.31 -11.56
N PRO A 491 -24.74 -8.78 -10.74
CA PRO A 491 -24.34 -7.91 -9.63
C PRO A 491 -23.33 -8.67 -8.76
N ALA A 492 -22.30 -7.99 -8.28
CA ALA A 492 -21.42 -8.55 -7.28
C ALA A 492 -22.24 -8.85 -6.01
N ASP A 493 -21.90 -9.93 -5.31
CA ASP A 493 -22.67 -10.37 -4.14
C ASP A 493 -22.59 -9.32 -2.99
N ASP A 494 -21.52 -8.50 -2.96
CA ASP A 494 -21.29 -7.36 -2.06
C ASP A 494 -21.67 -5.98 -2.66
N GLY A 495 -22.27 -5.93 -3.85
CA GLY A 495 -22.46 -4.69 -4.62
C GLY A 495 -21.17 -4.11 -5.23
N GLU A 496 -21.28 -2.98 -5.93
CA GLU A 496 -20.12 -2.29 -6.50
C GLU A 496 -19.35 -1.53 -5.41
N PRO A 497 -18.00 -1.59 -5.37
CA PRO A 497 -17.21 -0.90 -4.36
C PRO A 497 -17.20 0.61 -4.56
N TYR A 498 -17.25 1.35 -3.46
CA TYR A 498 -17.01 2.78 -3.42
C TYR A 498 -15.50 3.02 -3.40
N MET A 499 -15.00 3.83 -4.32
CA MET A 499 -13.59 4.22 -4.33
C MET A 499 -13.40 5.47 -3.47
N GLY A 500 -12.35 5.54 -2.67
CA GLY A 500 -12.15 6.69 -1.79
C GLY A 500 -10.76 6.82 -1.20
N HIS A 501 -10.61 7.72 -0.23
CA HIS A 501 -9.36 8.00 0.49
C HIS A 501 -9.62 8.18 1.98
N ARG A 502 -8.70 7.72 2.84
CA ARG A 502 -8.70 8.08 4.26
C ARG A 502 -8.25 9.53 4.43
N LEU A 503 -8.96 10.30 5.24
CA LEU A 503 -8.69 11.71 5.49
C LEU A 503 -8.12 11.92 6.90
N ASN A 504 -7.51 13.09 7.12
CA ASN A 504 -7.26 13.59 8.46
C ASN A 504 -8.58 13.97 9.15
N LEU A 505 -8.63 13.79 10.46
CA LEU A 505 -9.64 14.45 11.29
C LEU A 505 -9.31 15.95 11.42
N PRO A 506 -10.33 16.82 11.54
CA PRO A 506 -10.15 18.19 12.01
C PRO A 506 -9.52 18.24 13.41
N TYR A 507 -8.73 19.27 13.70
CA TYR A 507 -7.96 19.40 14.95
C TYR A 507 -8.78 19.40 16.25
N SER A 508 -10.09 19.65 16.17
CA SER A 508 -11.04 19.67 17.29
C SER A 508 -11.77 18.34 17.52
N VAL A 509 -11.60 17.35 16.63
CA VAL A 509 -12.36 16.09 16.64
C VAL A 509 -11.58 14.96 17.32
N ARG A 510 -12.26 14.18 18.16
CA ARG A 510 -11.64 13.04 18.86
C ARG A 510 -11.11 11.96 17.92
N ALA A 511 -9.96 11.41 18.27
CA ALA A 511 -9.28 10.31 17.57
C ALA A 511 -9.95 8.92 17.72
N ASP A 512 -11.23 8.85 18.10
CA ASP A 512 -12.02 7.62 18.17
C ASP A 512 -12.87 7.36 16.91
N ALA A 513 -12.71 8.20 15.87
CA ALA A 513 -13.24 7.97 14.54
C ALA A 513 -12.15 8.07 13.45
N ALA A 514 -12.28 7.33 12.35
CA ALA A 514 -11.59 7.63 11.10
C ALA A 514 -12.58 8.25 10.10
N LEU A 515 -12.10 9.21 9.32
CA LEU A 515 -12.84 9.87 8.26
C LEU A 515 -12.34 9.40 6.90
N PHE A 516 -13.25 9.17 5.96
CA PHE A 516 -12.97 8.85 4.57
C PHE A 516 -13.84 9.71 3.66
N TYR A 517 -13.30 10.14 2.52
CA TYR A 517 -14.10 10.58 1.37
C TYR A 517 -14.28 9.38 0.45
N ILE A 518 -15.52 9.06 0.08
CA ILE A 518 -15.83 7.94 -0.83
C ILE A 518 -16.76 8.41 -1.95
N GLU A 519 -16.49 7.95 -3.17
CA GLU A 519 -17.29 8.24 -4.36
C GLU A 519 -18.32 7.14 -4.63
N VAL A 520 -19.50 7.56 -5.06
CA VAL A 520 -20.55 6.64 -5.49
C VAL A 520 -20.09 5.89 -6.74
N PRO A 521 -20.17 4.54 -6.76
CA PRO A 521 -19.79 3.73 -7.91
C PRO A 521 -20.55 4.16 -9.16
N LYS A 522 -19.86 4.18 -10.30
CA LYS A 522 -20.49 4.47 -11.59
C LYS A 522 -21.15 3.20 -12.13
N GLN A 523 -22.37 3.32 -12.65
CA GLN A 523 -23.14 2.17 -13.13
C GLN A 523 -22.34 1.38 -14.18
N PRO A 524 -21.99 0.10 -13.93
CA PRO A 524 -21.12 -0.66 -14.84
C PRO A 524 -21.76 -0.92 -16.21
N ASN A 525 -23.08 -0.72 -16.29
CA ASN A 525 -23.96 -1.27 -17.32
C ASN A 525 -24.45 -0.21 -18.28
N TRP A 526 -23.66 0.84 -18.51
CA TRP A 526 -24.07 2.01 -19.27
C TRP A 526 -23.57 1.98 -20.72
N PRO A 527 -24.37 2.39 -21.73
CA PRO A 527 -24.02 2.16 -23.14
C PRO A 527 -22.71 2.83 -23.51
N HIS A 528 -21.85 2.05 -24.18
CA HIS A 528 -20.60 2.57 -24.72
C HIS A 528 -20.90 3.77 -25.64
N GLY A 529 -20.19 4.89 -25.43
CA GLY A 529 -20.48 6.18 -26.07
C GLY A 529 -21.23 7.18 -25.18
N PHE A 530 -21.79 6.74 -24.05
CA PHE A 530 -22.21 7.60 -22.94
C PHE A 530 -21.25 7.47 -21.75
N LYS A 531 -21.12 8.54 -20.97
CA LYS A 531 -20.50 8.51 -19.63
C LYS A 531 -21.37 7.68 -18.68
N ARG A 532 -20.76 6.90 -17.79
CA ARG A 532 -21.48 6.11 -16.78
C ARG A 532 -22.01 7.03 -15.68
N PRO A 533 -23.32 7.06 -15.38
CA PRO A 533 -23.86 7.84 -14.28
C PRO A 533 -23.42 7.25 -12.93
N PRO A 534 -23.39 8.06 -11.85
CA PRO A 534 -23.35 7.55 -10.48
C PRO A 534 -24.59 6.66 -10.22
N MET A 535 -24.42 5.56 -9.49
CA MET A 535 -25.53 4.69 -9.10
C MET A 535 -26.47 5.35 -8.09
N GLU A 536 -27.71 4.86 -7.98
CA GLU A 536 -28.61 5.29 -6.92
C GLU A 536 -28.23 4.60 -5.62
N ILE A 537 -28.11 5.36 -4.53
CA ILE A 537 -27.72 4.81 -3.23
C ILE A 537 -28.84 5.09 -2.22
N ASP A 538 -29.31 4.04 -1.55
CA ASP A 538 -30.31 4.11 -0.48
C ASP A 538 -29.68 4.56 0.85
N ILE A 539 -29.32 5.85 0.88
CA ILE A 539 -28.88 6.57 2.09
C ILE A 539 -29.84 7.73 2.30
N PRO A 540 -30.48 7.87 3.48
CA PRO A 540 -31.32 9.01 3.80
C PRO A 540 -30.55 10.33 3.64
N LYS A 541 -31.10 11.27 2.85
CA LYS A 541 -30.53 12.62 2.74
C LYS A 541 -30.59 13.30 4.12
N ARG A 542 -29.42 13.58 4.70
CA ARG A 542 -29.28 14.28 5.98
C ARG A 542 -28.57 15.62 5.77
N PRO A 543 -28.98 16.69 6.47
CA PRO A 543 -28.16 17.89 6.54
C PRO A 543 -26.83 17.57 7.23
N LEU A 544 -25.79 18.33 6.90
CA LEU A 544 -24.53 18.27 7.63
C LEU A 544 -24.72 18.72 9.09
N PRO A 545 -24.02 18.08 10.05
CA PRO A 545 -24.07 18.52 11.44
C PRO A 545 -23.41 19.90 11.58
N THR A 546 -24.01 20.76 12.39
CA THR A 546 -23.44 22.04 12.80
C THR A 546 -22.29 21.87 13.80
N ASP A 547 -22.33 20.79 14.59
CA ASP A 547 -21.29 20.38 15.52
C ASP A 547 -20.89 18.93 15.19
N LEU A 548 -19.73 18.77 14.56
CA LEU A 548 -19.20 17.47 14.15
C LEU A 548 -18.77 16.61 15.35
N GLN A 549 -18.33 17.24 16.43
CA GLN A 549 -17.84 16.58 17.64
C GLN A 549 -19.01 16.01 18.45
N LEU A 550 -20.09 16.78 18.63
CA LEU A 550 -21.34 16.31 19.22
C LEU A 550 -22.04 15.26 18.34
N PHE A 551 -21.94 15.38 17.01
CA PHE A 551 -22.42 14.36 16.09
C PHE A 551 -21.68 13.03 16.31
N LEU A 552 -20.34 13.02 16.25
CA LEU A 552 -19.55 11.79 16.40
C LEU A 552 -19.71 11.14 17.78
N ALA A 553 -19.78 11.96 18.84
CA ALA A 553 -20.06 11.48 20.19
C ALA A 553 -21.42 10.78 20.34
N ASN A 554 -22.32 10.87 19.37
CA ASN A 554 -23.67 10.29 19.41
C ASN A 554 -24.02 9.39 18.23
N ALA A 555 -23.34 9.49 17.09
CA ALA A 555 -23.68 8.78 15.86
C ALA A 555 -23.76 7.27 16.11
N PHE A 556 -22.65 6.68 16.60
CA PHE A 556 -22.52 5.24 16.84
C PHE A 556 -23.35 4.71 18.03
N LYS A 557 -24.15 5.54 18.71
CA LYS A 557 -25.06 5.10 19.78
C LYS A 557 -26.40 4.58 19.25
N LYS A 558 -26.83 5.00 18.05
CA LYS A 558 -28.12 4.60 17.45
C LYS A 558 -27.89 3.59 16.33
N ARG A 559 -28.35 2.33 16.52
CA ARG A 559 -28.11 1.24 15.57
C ARG A 559 -28.74 1.47 14.19
N ASP A 560 -29.91 2.10 14.13
CA ASP A 560 -30.71 2.24 12.90
C ASP A 560 -29.99 3.06 11.80
N ASP A 561 -29.04 3.90 12.23
CA ASP A 561 -28.28 4.82 11.37
C ASP A 561 -26.90 4.27 10.98
N VAL A 562 -26.44 3.20 11.63
CA VAL A 562 -25.13 2.58 11.41
C VAL A 562 -25.20 1.70 10.16
N LYS A 563 -24.26 1.91 9.24
CA LYS A 563 -24.01 1.02 8.10
C LYS A 563 -22.80 0.13 8.40
N LEU A 564 -22.69 -0.97 7.67
CA LEU A 564 -21.50 -1.82 7.71
C LEU A 564 -20.64 -1.52 6.50
N ALA A 565 -19.35 -1.31 6.73
CA ALA A 565 -18.35 -1.01 5.73
C ALA A 565 -17.23 -2.04 5.79
N ARG A 566 -17.02 -2.83 4.73
CA ARG A 566 -15.76 -3.58 4.56
C ARG A 566 -14.76 -2.69 3.84
N ILE A 567 -13.58 -2.46 4.44
CA ILE A 567 -12.56 -1.56 3.89
C ILE A 567 -11.35 -2.38 3.44
N GLU A 568 -11.01 -2.25 2.17
CA GLU A 568 -9.89 -2.92 1.51
C GLU A 568 -8.88 -1.86 1.02
N ASP A 569 -7.59 -2.10 1.25
CA ASP A 569 -6.52 -1.23 0.75
C ASP A 569 -6.39 -1.38 -0.77
N SER A 570 -6.46 -0.27 -1.51
CA SER A 570 -6.29 -0.28 -2.96
C SER A 570 -4.82 0.00 -3.30
N SER A 571 -3.98 -1.01 -3.06
CA SER A 571 -2.52 -0.98 -3.22
C SER A 571 -2.03 -0.90 -4.68
N ASP A 572 -2.69 -0.10 -5.51
CA ASP A 572 -2.23 0.25 -6.85
C ASP A 572 -1.12 1.32 -6.69
N ALA A 573 0.10 0.97 -7.12
CA ALA A 573 1.32 1.79 -6.93
C ALA A 573 1.29 3.17 -7.62
N GLN A 574 0.22 3.48 -8.35
CA GLN A 574 -0.03 4.75 -9.01
C GLN A 574 -0.88 5.74 -8.17
N SER A 575 -1.37 5.31 -7.00
CA SER A 575 -2.31 6.09 -6.16
C SER A 575 -1.69 7.22 -5.30
N ILE A 576 -0.36 7.27 -5.18
CA ILE A 576 0.31 8.20 -4.24
C ILE A 576 0.21 9.67 -4.70
N GLU A 577 0.25 9.94 -6.01
CA GLU A 577 0.09 11.31 -6.54
C GLU A 577 -1.37 11.78 -6.41
N GLU A 578 -2.34 10.88 -6.59
CA GLU A 578 -3.77 11.15 -6.40
C GLU A 578 -4.13 11.38 -4.93
N ALA A 579 -3.47 10.68 -3.98
CA ALA A 579 -3.65 10.87 -2.54
C ALA A 579 -3.27 12.30 -2.10
N CYS A 580 -2.14 12.80 -2.61
CA CYS A 580 -1.75 14.19 -2.41
C CYS A 580 -2.77 15.15 -3.05
N PHE A 581 -3.29 14.84 -4.24
CA PHE A 581 -4.33 15.66 -4.88
C PHE A 581 -5.65 15.69 -4.09
N GLY A 582 -6.10 14.59 -3.49
CA GLY A 582 -7.32 14.56 -2.68
C GLY A 582 -7.23 15.44 -1.43
N ILE A 583 -6.11 15.37 -0.70
CA ILE A 583 -5.85 16.24 0.46
C ILE A 583 -5.69 17.71 0.02
N TYR A 584 -4.99 17.95 -1.10
CA TYR A 584 -4.81 19.27 -1.71
C TYR A 584 -6.15 19.89 -2.15
N ALA A 585 -7.03 19.12 -2.81
CA ALA A 585 -8.32 19.56 -3.29
C ALA A 585 -9.33 19.87 -2.17
N MET A 586 -9.24 19.21 -1.01
CA MET A 586 -10.02 19.61 0.17
C MET A 586 -9.46 20.85 0.87
N ASN A 587 -8.14 21.03 0.87
CA ASN A 587 -7.49 22.22 1.45
C ASN A 587 -7.52 23.46 0.52
N LEU A 588 -7.90 23.29 -0.75
CA LEU A 588 -7.96 24.35 -1.78
C LEU A 588 -9.28 24.36 -2.57
N GLY A 589 -10.30 23.64 -2.12
CA GLY A 589 -11.67 23.86 -2.60
C GLY A 589 -12.06 25.31 -2.39
N ASP A 590 -12.84 25.90 -3.30
CA ASP A 590 -13.23 27.32 -3.22
C ASP A 590 -13.75 27.63 -1.80
N PRO A 591 -13.07 28.48 -1.01
CA PRO A 591 -13.47 28.76 0.36
C PRO A 591 -14.84 29.47 0.43
N ASN A 592 -15.32 30.01 -0.69
CA ASN A 592 -16.64 30.62 -0.81
C ASN A 592 -17.75 29.60 -1.18
N SER A 593 -17.39 28.37 -1.55
CA SER A 593 -18.36 27.29 -1.75
C SER A 593 -18.96 26.85 -0.42
N VAL A 594 -20.20 26.36 -0.41
CA VAL A 594 -20.85 25.86 0.83
C VAL A 594 -20.05 24.71 1.46
N ALA A 595 -19.38 23.89 0.63
CA ALA A 595 -18.49 22.83 1.07
C ALA A 595 -17.22 23.37 1.75
N GLY A 596 -16.53 24.32 1.10
CA GLY A 596 -15.34 24.98 1.64
C GLY A 596 -15.64 25.76 2.90
N ALA A 597 -16.72 26.54 2.92
CA ALA A 597 -17.17 27.28 4.11
C ALA A 597 -17.54 26.35 5.28
N TRP A 598 -18.23 25.22 5.04
CA TRP A 598 -18.52 24.25 6.10
C TRP A 598 -17.24 23.57 6.61
N TRP A 599 -16.38 23.10 5.71
CA TRP A 599 -15.10 22.45 6.08
C TRP A 599 -14.19 23.41 6.85
N ASN A 600 -14.07 24.66 6.39
CA ASN A 600 -13.35 25.71 7.10
C ASN A 600 -13.99 26.01 8.46
N SER A 601 -15.33 26.09 8.57
CA SER A 601 -15.98 26.29 9.88
C SER A 601 -15.70 25.16 10.88
N VAL A 602 -15.57 23.93 10.39
CA VAL A 602 -15.18 22.74 11.19
C VAL A 602 -13.68 22.77 11.57
N LEU A 603 -12.82 23.39 10.76
CA LEU A 603 -11.40 23.62 11.06
C LEU A 603 -11.16 24.86 11.96
N GLU A 604 -12.03 25.86 11.90
CA GLU A 604 -11.87 27.17 12.56
C GLU A 604 -12.55 27.27 13.94
N THR A 605 -13.44 26.34 14.30
CA THR A 605 -14.02 26.25 15.66
C THR A 605 -12.94 26.01 16.71
N LYS A 606 -12.56 27.09 17.40
CA LYS A 606 -11.63 27.16 18.55
C LYS A 606 -12.36 27.09 19.88
#